data_AF-A0A662BZ80-F1
#
_entry.id   AF-A0A662BZ80-F1
#
_cell.length_a   1.000
_cell.length_b   1.000
_cell.length_c   1.000
_cell.angle_alpha   90.00
_cell.angle_beta   90.00
_cell.angle_gamma   90.00
#
_symmetry.space_group_name_H-M   'P 1'
#
loop_
_entity.id
_entity.type
_entity.pdbx_description
1 polymer ?
#
loop_
_entity_poly.entity_id
_entity_poly.type
_entity_poly.pdbx_seq_one_letter_code
_entity_poly.pdbx_strand_id
1 'polypeptide(L)' 'QGIELFVALRRLNKPAWMLNYIGEPHWPQKWQNKKDFNIRMQQYFDHYLKGEKAPVWMEKGVPAIEKGINKGYELIEK' A
#
# COMPACT_ATOMS: atom_id res chain seq x y z
N GLN A 1 4.96 -16.05 -5.63
CA GLN A 1 3.53 -16.12 -5.94
C GLN A 1 2.83 -14.76 -5.98
N GLY A 2 3.02 -13.84 -5.02
CA GLY A 2 2.43 -12.48 -5.13
C GLY A 2 3.10 -11.55 -6.16
N ILE A 3 4.42 -11.71 -6.37
CA ILE A 3 5.21 -10.85 -7.26
C ILE A 3 4.82 -11.06 -8.72
N GLU A 4 4.65 -12.31 -9.16
CA GLU A 4 4.32 -12.62 -10.55
C GLU A 4 2.98 -11.99 -10.97
N LEU A 5 1.95 -12.08 -10.11
CA LEU A 5 0.66 -11.43 -10.32
C LEU A 5 0.79 -9.90 -10.38
N PHE A 6 1.50 -9.30 -9.42
CA PHE A 6 1.73 -7.86 -9.40
C PHE A 6 2.43 -7.38 -10.68
N VAL A 7 3.50 -8.08 -11.10
CA VAL A 7 4.24 -7.74 -12.33
C VAL A 7 3.36 -7.88 -13.57
N ALA A 8 2.53 -8.93 -13.66
CA ALA A 8 1.59 -9.10 -14.76
C ALA A 8 0.57 -7.94 -14.83
N LEU A 9 -0.02 -7.54 -13.71
CA LEU A 9 -0.93 -6.39 -13.63
C LEU A 9 -0.24 -5.08 -14.04
N ARG A 10 1.01 -4.86 -13.61
CA ARG A 10 1.80 -3.70 -14.00
C ARG A 10 2.08 -3.67 -15.51
N ARG A 11 2.43 -4.81 -16.12
CA ARG A 11 2.61 -4.93 -17.58
C ARG A 11 1.33 -4.61 -18.36
N LEU A 12 0.17 -4.88 -17.77
CA LEU A 12 -1.15 -4.58 -18.33
C LEU A 12 -1.66 -3.16 -17.98
N ASN A 13 -0.81 -2.30 -17.40
CA ASN A 13 -1.17 -0.97 -16.91
C ASN A 13 -2.41 -0.97 -15.98
N LYS A 14 -2.61 -2.05 -15.22
CA LYS A 14 -3.67 -2.11 -14.22
C LYS A 14 -3.19 -1.43 -12.92
N PRO A 15 -4.03 -0.62 -12.27
CA PRO A 15 -3.76 -0.15 -10.92
C PRO A 15 -3.57 -1.36 -10.00
N ALA A 16 -2.39 -1.46 -9.40
CA ALA A 16 -2.03 -2.57 -8.54
C ALA A 16 -0.99 -2.08 -7.53
N TRP A 17 -1.07 -2.63 -6.32
CA TRP A 17 -0.17 -2.30 -5.22
C TRP A 17 0.35 -3.58 -4.57
N MET A 18 1.63 -3.56 -4.21
CA MET A 18 2.26 -4.66 -3.48
C MET A 18 2.76 -4.15 -2.14
N LEU A 19 2.14 -4.62 -1.06
CA LEU A 19 2.62 -4.35 0.30
C LEU A 19 3.70 -5.38 0.64
N ASN A 20 4.91 -4.91 0.94
CA ASN A 20 6.05 -5.77 1.23
C ASN A 20 6.71 -5.41 2.57
N TYR A 21 6.49 -6.28 3.57
CA TYR A 21 7.06 -6.19 4.90
C TYR A 21 8.28 -7.11 5.01
N ILE A 22 9.48 -6.53 4.89
CA ILE A 22 10.74 -7.29 4.90
C ILE A 22 10.94 -7.96 6.27
N GLY A 23 11.24 -9.26 6.25
CA GLY A 23 11.50 -10.06 7.45
C GLY A 23 10.24 -10.51 8.20
N GLU A 24 9.05 -10.27 7.66
CA GLU A 24 7.81 -10.88 8.16
C GLU A 24 7.55 -12.22 7.45
N PRO A 25 6.91 -13.21 8.10
CA PRO A 25 6.48 -14.47 7.49
C PRO A 25 5.23 -14.24 6.62
N HIS A 26 4.36 -15.26 6.49
CA HIS A 26 3.10 -15.16 5.72
C HIS A 26 2.17 -14.02 6.19
N TRP A 27 2.27 -13.60 7.46
CA TRP A 27 1.49 -12.50 8.05
C TRP A 27 2.38 -11.50 8.79
N PRO A 28 2.04 -10.20 8.80
CA PRO A 28 2.73 -9.23 9.64
C PRO A 28 2.62 -9.61 11.12
N GLN A 29 3.75 -9.86 11.78
CA GLN A 29 3.84 -10.17 13.21
C GLN A 29 4.16 -8.93 14.04
N LYS A 30 5.09 -8.08 13.59
CA LYS A 30 5.45 -6.85 14.31
C LYS A 30 4.25 -5.91 14.36
N TRP A 31 4.01 -5.33 15.54
CA TRP A 31 2.86 -4.46 15.77
C TRP A 31 2.79 -3.29 14.78
N GLN A 32 3.91 -2.68 14.44
CA GLN A 32 3.99 -1.58 13.48
C GLN A 32 3.53 -2.00 12.08
N ASN A 33 3.87 -3.23 11.65
CA ASN A 33 3.48 -3.76 10.35
C ASN A 33 2.02 -4.19 10.34
N LYS A 34 1.50 -4.74 11.46
CA LYS A 34 0.07 -5.00 11.63
C LYS A 34 -0.74 -3.71 11.51
N LYS A 35 -0.30 -2.63 12.16
CA LYS A 35 -0.96 -1.33 12.11
C LYS A 35 -0.92 -0.75 10.70
N ASP A 36 0.24 -0.73 10.04
CA ASP A 36 0.39 -0.25 8.65
C ASP A 36 -0.52 -1.03 7.68
N PHE A 37 -0.57 -2.36 7.82
CA PHE A 37 -1.42 -3.21 6.99
C PHE A 37 -2.91 -2.87 7.14
N ASN A 38 -3.39 -2.74 8.37
CA ASN A 38 -4.80 -2.39 8.63
C ASN A 38 -5.15 -1.00 8.12
N ILE A 39 -4.27 0.01 8.31
CA ILE A 39 -4.48 1.36 7.79
C ILE A 39 -4.58 1.33 6.25
N ARG A 40 -3.65 0.68 5.57
CA ARG A 40 -3.66 0.60 4.09
C ARG A 40 -4.88 -0.12 3.56
N MET A 41 -5.31 -1.20 4.22
CA MET A 41 -6.52 -1.92 3.86
C MET A 41 -7.76 -1.04 4.03
N GLN A 42 -7.87 -0.34 5.16
CA GLN A 42 -8.96 0.59 5.40
C GLN A 42 -8.98 1.69 4.32
N GLN A 43 -7.85 2.37 4.08
CA GLN A 43 -7.78 3.44 3.09
C GLN A 43 -8.10 2.97 1.66
N TYR A 44 -7.69 1.75 1.30
CA TYR A 44 -8.04 1.15 0.02
C TYR A 44 -9.57 1.05 -0.16
N PHE A 45 -10.26 0.55 0.86
CA PHE A 45 -11.72 0.44 0.83
C PHE A 45 -12.42 1.79 0.98
N ASP A 46 -11.90 2.69 1.81
CA ASP A 46 -12.43 4.05 1.94
C ASP A 46 -12.40 4.76 0.57
N HIS A 47 -11.31 4.62 -0.19
CA HIS A 47 -11.22 5.17 -1.54
C HIS A 47 -12.21 4.55 -2.52
N TYR A 48 -12.24 3.21 -2.62
CA TYR A 48 -13.02 2.53 -3.66
C TYR A 48 -14.50 2.34 -3.32
N LEU A 49 -14.85 2.23 -2.04
CA LEU A 49 -16.21 1.88 -1.59
C LEU A 49 -16.94 3.05 -0.94
N LYS A 50 -16.21 4.03 -0.38
CA LYS A 50 -16.83 5.24 0.21
C LYS A 50 -16.63 6.50 -0.63
N GLY A 51 -15.80 6.43 -1.67
CA GLY A 51 -15.47 7.60 -2.50
C GLY A 51 -14.59 8.62 -1.78
N GLU A 52 -13.89 8.21 -0.73
CA GLU A 52 -12.88 9.07 -0.11
C GLU A 52 -11.71 9.28 -1.07
N LYS A 53 -10.91 10.31 -0.81
CA LYS A 53 -9.73 10.58 -1.62
C LYS A 53 -8.72 9.44 -1.49
N ALA A 54 -7.94 9.20 -2.55
CA ALA A 54 -6.84 8.26 -2.45
C ALA A 54 -5.75 8.82 -1.50
N PRO A 55 -5.11 7.96 -0.68
CA PRO A 55 -3.92 8.33 0.06
C PRO A 55 -2.71 8.44 -0.88
N VAL A 56 -1.71 9.24 -0.48
CA VAL A 56 -0.47 9.50 -1.25
C VAL A 56 0.22 8.20 -1.66
N TRP A 57 0.25 7.19 -0.79
CA TRP A 57 0.89 5.90 -1.11
C TRP A 57 0.22 5.15 -2.26
N MET A 58 -1.08 5.37 -2.51
CA MET A 58 -1.78 4.73 -3.62
C MET A 58 -1.44 5.38 -4.97
N GLU A 59 -1.24 6.69 -5.00
CA GLU A 59 -0.95 7.39 -6.26
C GLU A 59 0.55 7.42 -6.59
N LYS A 60 1.38 7.78 -5.61
CA LYS A 60 2.81 8.04 -5.81
C LYS A 60 3.71 6.89 -5.34
N GLY A 61 3.15 5.95 -4.57
CA GLY A 61 3.93 4.95 -3.84
C GLY A 61 4.70 5.56 -2.67
N VAL A 62 5.53 4.75 -2.02
CA VAL A 62 6.48 5.22 -0.99
C VAL A 62 7.90 4.90 -1.48
N PRO A 63 8.76 5.91 -1.71
CA PRO A 63 10.14 5.69 -2.13
C PRO A 63 10.89 4.77 -1.17
N ALA A 64 11.80 3.95 -1.69
CA ALA A 64 12.60 3.04 -0.86
C ALA A 64 13.44 3.78 0.20
N ILE A 65 13.90 4.98 -0.12
CA ILE A 65 14.70 5.85 0.77
C ILE A 65 13.85 6.40 1.94
N GLU A 66 12.54 6.57 1.71
CA GLU A 66 11.61 7.06 2.74
C GLU A 66 10.99 5.92 3.57
N LYS A 67 11.32 4.67 3.27
CA LYS A 67 10.73 3.50 3.93
C LYS A 67 11.02 3.53 5.43
N GLY A 68 9.96 3.65 6.23
CA GLY A 68 10.05 3.71 7.69
C GLY A 68 10.11 5.13 8.26
N ILE A 69 10.25 6.14 7.39
CA ILE A 69 10.20 7.57 7.73
C ILE A 69 8.82 8.11 7.36
N ASN A 70 8.46 8.01 6.08
CA ASN A 70 7.16 8.40 5.56
C ASN A 70 6.35 7.16 5.16
N LYS A 71 5.05 7.17 5.48
CA LYS A 71 4.12 6.10 5.14
C LYS A 71 3.16 6.46 4.00
N GLY A 72 3.02 7.75 3.70
CA GLY A 72 2.13 8.29 2.67
C GLY A 72 0.66 8.12 3.00
N TYR A 73 0.28 8.18 4.28
CA TYR A 73 -1.12 8.01 4.72
C TYR A 73 -1.98 9.24 4.44
N GLU A 74 -1.36 10.38 4.19
CA GLU A 74 -2.03 11.64 3.90
C GLU A 74 -2.90 11.49 2.65
N LEU A 75 -4.06 12.14 2.65
CA LEU A 75 -4.94 12.19 1.48
C LEU A 75 -4.42 13.23 0.49
N ILE A 76 -4.58 12.97 -0.80
CA ILE A 76 -4.11 13.88 -1.85
C ILE A 76 -4.97 15.17 -1.81
N GLU A 77 -4.33 16.33 -1.90
CA GLU A 77 -5.03 17.61 -2.03
C GLU A 77 -5.65 17.77 -3.43
N LYS A 78 -6.70 18.60 -3.55
CA LYS A 78 -7.36 18.81 -4.85
C LYS A 78 -6.51 19.69 -5.76
#